data_AF-A0AAD6YT54-F1
#
_entry.id   AF-A0AAD6YT54-F1
#
_cell.length_a   1.000
_cell.length_b   1.000
_cell.length_c   1.000
_cell.angle_alpha   90.00
_cell.angle_beta   90.00
_cell.angle_gamma   90.00
#
_symmetry.space_group_name_H-M   'P 1'
#
loop_
_entity.id
_entity.type
_entity.pdbx_description
1 polymer ?
#
loop_
_entity_poly.entity_id
_entity_poly.type
_entity_poly.pdbx_seq_one_letter_code
_entity_poly.pdbx_strand_id
1 'polypeptide(L)'
;MESTAKFQQALPYALLPVSPSLSALHFARVAPGASPVACHQCGCAFHRGESSVRIVRTASKASPGRTIQTTCLVCGWVQALPISHGNAALFPRTRKGGARKLESTSSVAAGKQPTLAHQEATFLRPTTPPTTMQTIAPNLPEVGTSEKRRPKKKGGLQSMLERNRERESKEKQSKTGPGGLAMFLSTL
;
A
#
# COMPACT_ATOMS: atom_id res chain seq x y z
N MET A 1 -0.72 37.20 -8.62
CA MET A 1 -0.72 36.67 -9.99
C MET A 1 -0.21 35.22 -9.97
N GLU A 2 -1.10 34.24 -9.83
CA GLU A 2 -0.75 32.80 -9.73
C GLU A 2 -1.26 31.99 -10.94
N SER A 3 -1.84 32.63 -11.95
CA SER A 3 -2.43 31.97 -13.12
C SER A 3 -1.42 31.15 -13.92
N THR A 4 -0.15 31.58 -13.93
CA THR A 4 0.93 30.90 -14.65
C THR A 4 1.34 29.57 -14.02
N ALA A 5 1.28 29.44 -12.69
CA ALA A 5 1.67 28.22 -11.98
C ALA A 5 0.70 27.07 -12.28
N LYS A 6 -0.61 27.33 -12.29
CA LYS A 6 -1.63 26.33 -12.64
C LYS A 6 -1.49 25.88 -14.10
N PHE A 7 -1.22 26.81 -15.00
CA PHE A 7 -0.97 26.48 -16.40
C PHE A 7 0.26 25.59 -16.56
N GLN A 8 1.37 25.92 -15.89
CA GLN A 8 2.58 25.10 -15.90
C GLN A 8 2.35 23.69 -15.33
N GLN A 9 1.51 23.56 -14.30
CA GLN A 9 1.12 22.26 -13.74
C GLN A 9 0.21 21.44 -14.68
N ALA A 10 -0.70 22.09 -15.40
CA ALA A 10 -1.65 21.43 -16.30
C ALA A 10 -1.02 21.02 -17.65
N LEU A 11 -0.04 21.79 -18.13
CA LEU A 11 0.59 21.62 -19.43
C LEU A 11 1.17 20.21 -19.68
N PRO A 12 1.92 19.57 -18.76
CA PRO A 12 2.39 18.20 -18.96
C PRO A 12 1.26 17.22 -19.30
N TYR A 13 0.12 17.32 -18.61
CA TYR A 13 -1.02 16.42 -18.83
C TYR A 13 -1.65 16.63 -20.21
N ALA A 14 -1.71 17.87 -20.69
CA ALA A 14 -2.19 18.17 -22.04
C ALA A 14 -1.24 17.67 -23.13
N LEU A 15 0.08 17.66 -22.87
CA LEU A 15 1.08 17.17 -23.81
C LEU A 15 1.22 15.64 -23.83
N LEU A 16 0.85 14.95 -22.75
CA LEU A 16 1.01 13.50 -22.60
C LEU A 16 0.53 12.65 -23.80
N PRO A 17 -0.65 12.88 -24.40
CA PRO A 17 -1.09 12.09 -25.55
C PRO A 17 -0.39 12.45 -26.88
N VAL A 18 0.20 13.64 -26.99
CA VAL A 18 0.82 14.14 -28.24
C VAL A 18 2.33 13.88 -28.25
N SER A 19 3.00 14.19 -27.15
CA SER A 19 4.45 14.04 -26.98
C SER A 19 4.80 13.70 -25.53
N PRO A 20 4.92 12.40 -25.20
CA PRO A 20 5.33 11.96 -23.87
C PRO A 20 6.70 12.51 -23.44
N SER A 21 7.63 12.65 -24.40
CA SER A 21 8.97 13.19 -24.13
C SER A 21 8.94 14.66 -23.71
N LEU A 22 8.13 15.51 -24.36
CA LEU A 22 7.96 16.90 -23.94
C LEU A 22 7.23 16.98 -22.59
N SER A 23 6.19 16.17 -22.41
CA SER A 23 5.51 16.07 -21.11
C SER A 23 6.48 15.74 -19.99
N ALA A 24 7.42 14.82 -20.20
CA ALA A 24 8.41 14.43 -19.21
C ALA A 24 9.34 15.59 -18.82
N LEU A 25 9.81 16.37 -19.80
CA LEU A 25 10.61 17.57 -19.53
C LEU A 25 9.86 18.60 -18.69
N HIS A 26 8.56 18.77 -18.94
CA HIS A 26 7.75 19.69 -18.13
C HIS A 26 7.52 19.16 -16.71
N PHE A 27 7.29 17.85 -16.54
CA PHE A 27 7.21 17.26 -15.20
C PHE A 27 8.50 17.45 -14.40
N ALA A 28 9.67 17.25 -15.03
CA ALA A 28 10.96 17.45 -14.38
C ALA A 28 11.19 18.90 -13.91
N ARG A 29 10.60 19.89 -14.61
CA ARG A 29 10.74 21.32 -14.25
C ARG A 29 9.75 21.77 -13.18
N VAL A 30 8.52 21.26 -13.20
CA VAL A 30 7.43 21.76 -12.35
C VAL A 30 7.36 21.06 -10.99
N ALA A 31 7.92 19.86 -10.86
CA ALA A 31 7.85 19.05 -9.64
C ALA A 31 9.22 18.87 -8.97
N PRO A 32 9.77 19.90 -8.29
CA PRO A 32 10.97 19.74 -7.45
C PRO A 32 10.69 18.85 -6.21
N GLY A 33 9.43 18.51 -5.94
CA GLY A 33 9.03 17.58 -4.89
C GLY A 33 8.72 16.17 -5.41
N ALA A 34 8.64 15.22 -4.48
CA ALA A 34 8.21 13.85 -4.73
C ALA A 34 6.73 13.80 -5.16
N SER A 35 6.45 14.08 -6.43
CA SER A 35 5.11 13.90 -7.01
C SER A 35 4.83 12.42 -7.20
N PRO A 36 3.63 11.92 -6.86
CA PRO A 36 3.23 10.53 -7.12
C PRO A 36 2.91 10.27 -8.60
N VAL A 37 3.05 11.28 -9.47
CA VAL A 37 2.53 11.26 -10.84
C VAL A 37 3.62 11.03 -11.89
N ALA A 38 4.85 11.43 -11.60
CA ALA A 38 5.96 11.35 -12.55
C ALA A 38 7.27 11.02 -11.84
N CYS A 39 8.20 10.43 -12.59
CA CYS A 39 9.53 10.13 -12.11
C CYS A 39 10.32 11.40 -11.85
N HIS A 40 10.88 11.54 -10.65
CA HIS A 40 11.71 12.68 -10.30
C HIS A 40 13.03 12.74 -11.09
N GLN A 41 13.54 11.58 -11.56
CA GLN A 41 14.81 11.50 -12.27
C GLN A 41 14.67 11.82 -13.76
N CYS A 42 13.77 11.14 -14.48
CA CYS A 42 13.62 11.29 -15.93
C CYS A 42 12.37 12.07 -16.36
N GLY A 43 11.49 12.42 -15.42
CA GLY A 43 10.23 13.11 -15.72
C GLY A 43 9.13 12.24 -16.33
N CYS A 44 9.41 10.98 -16.68
CA CYS A 44 8.42 10.08 -17.27
C CYS A 44 7.18 9.95 -16.37
N ALA A 45 6.01 10.12 -16.95
CA ALA A 45 4.76 10.02 -16.22
C ALA A 45 4.47 8.55 -15.89
N PHE A 46 3.92 8.28 -14.71
CA PHE A 46 3.64 6.91 -14.26
C PHE A 46 2.37 6.31 -14.87
N HIS A 47 1.79 6.98 -15.87
CA HIS A 47 0.59 6.56 -16.58
C HIS A 47 0.93 5.48 -17.62
N ARG A 48 0.01 4.56 -17.91
CA ARG A 48 0.14 3.47 -18.92
C ARG A 48 1.11 2.32 -18.59
N GLY A 49 1.32 2.03 -17.30
CA GLY A 49 2.11 0.85 -16.91
C GLY A 49 3.62 1.02 -17.07
N GLU A 50 4.09 2.27 -17.25
CA GLU A 50 5.51 2.64 -17.23
C GLU A 50 6.10 2.67 -15.81
N SER A 51 5.31 2.28 -14.81
CA SER A 51 5.73 2.20 -13.42
C SER A 51 5.13 0.99 -12.72
N SER A 52 5.86 0.50 -11.72
CA SER A 52 5.37 -0.50 -10.76
C SER A 52 5.08 0.18 -9.44
N VAL A 53 3.82 0.17 -9.00
CA VAL A 53 3.38 0.76 -7.73
C VAL A 53 3.04 -0.35 -6.74
N ARG A 54 3.64 -0.29 -5.55
CA ARG A 54 3.36 -1.24 -4.46
C ARG A 54 3.29 -0.53 -3.11
N ILE A 55 2.44 -1.03 -2.22
CA ILE A 55 2.38 -0.55 -0.83
C ILE A 55 3.31 -1.42 0.02
N VAL A 56 4.34 -0.81 0.58
CA VAL A 56 5.29 -1.48 1.48
C VAL A 56 4.98 -1.09 2.91
N ARG A 57 4.95 -2.07 3.82
CA ARG A 57 4.87 -1.81 5.26
C ARG A 57 6.29 -1.63 5.77
N THR A 58 6.57 -0.50 6.41
CA THR A 58 7.84 -0.28 7.08
C THR A 58 7.77 -0.93 8.46
N ALA A 59 8.62 -1.93 8.70
CA ALA A 59 8.75 -2.58 10.00
C ALA A 59 9.65 -1.73 10.91
N SER A 60 9.21 -0.50 11.21
CA SER A 60 9.88 0.34 12.21
C SER A 60 9.27 0.07 13.58
N LYS A 61 10.13 -0.16 14.59
CA LYS A 61 9.69 -0.27 15.99
C LYS A 61 9.12 1.05 16.51
N ALA A 62 9.60 2.19 16.01
CA ALA A 62 9.20 3.51 16.46
C ALA A 62 7.91 4.00 15.79
N SER A 63 7.71 3.65 14.51
CA SER A 63 6.59 4.16 13.71
C SER A 63 6.26 3.18 12.58
N PRO A 64 5.47 2.12 12.86
CA PRO A 64 5.04 1.20 11.81
C PRO A 64 4.18 1.97 10.79
N GLY A 65 4.78 2.26 9.64
CA GLY A 65 4.17 3.06 8.58
C GLY A 65 3.86 2.22 7.35
N ARG A 66 3.16 2.84 6.40
CA ARG A 66 3.02 2.32 5.04
C ARG A 66 3.60 3.35 4.09
N THR A 67 4.35 2.89 3.10
CA THR A 67 4.88 3.73 2.03
C THR A 67 4.34 3.22 0.70
N ILE A 68 3.99 4.15 -0.19
CA ILE A 68 3.75 3.84 -1.61
C ILE A 68 5.11 3.87 -2.25
N GLN A 69 5.59 2.71 -2.69
CA GLN A 69 6.82 2.59 -3.44
C GLN A 69 6.47 2.50 -4.92
N THR A 70 6.98 3.46 -5.70
CA THR A 70 6.82 3.52 -7.15
C THR A 70 8.18 3.33 -7.80
N THR A 71 8.31 2.34 -8.69
CA THR A 71 9.51 2.09 -9.48
C THR A 71 9.25 2.51 -10.92
N CYS A 72 10.06 3.41 -11.45
CA CYS A 72 10.03 3.79 -12.86
C CYS A 72 10.61 2.65 -13.70
N LEU A 73 9.87 2.15 -14.69
CA LEU A 73 10.35 1.09 -15.58
C LEU A 73 11.25 1.62 -16.71
N VAL A 74 11.29 2.94 -16.92
CA VAL A 74 12.16 3.56 -17.93
C VAL A 74 13.59 3.71 -17.43
N CYS A 75 13.79 4.29 -16.24
CA CYS A 75 15.12 4.57 -15.69
C CYS A 75 15.48 3.75 -14.43
N GLY A 76 14.56 2.94 -13.90
CA GLY A 76 14.78 2.14 -12.69
C GLY A 76 14.69 2.91 -11.37
N TRP A 77 14.47 4.23 -11.39
CA TRP A 77 14.39 5.03 -10.17
C TRP A 77 13.25 4.56 -9.26
N VAL A 78 13.50 4.55 -7.96
CA VAL A 78 12.54 4.11 -6.94
C VAL A 78 12.20 5.25 -6.01
N GLN A 79 10.94 5.62 -5.98
CA GLN A 79 10.41 6.66 -5.11
C GLN A 79 9.54 6.03 -4.02
N ALA A 80 9.70 6.49 -2.78
CA ALA A 80 8.89 6.06 -1.65
C ALA A 80 8.15 7.25 -1.06
N LEU A 81 6.81 7.23 -1.15
CA LEU A 81 5.95 8.25 -0.58
C LEU A 81 5.33 7.74 0.72
N PRO A 82 5.56 8.38 1.88
CA PRO A 82 4.90 7.98 3.11
C PRO A 82 3.38 8.18 3.00
N ILE A 83 2.62 7.15 3.36
CA ILE A 83 1.17 7.27 3.46
C ILE A 83 0.87 7.92 4.81
N SER A 84 0.44 9.19 4.77
CA SER A 84 -0.11 9.82 5.96
C SER A 84 -1.32 9.03 6.43
N HIS A 85 -1.33 8.65 7.70
CA HIS A 85 -2.47 7.97 8.31
C HIS A 85 -3.72 8.86 8.33
N GLY A 86 -3.56 10.19 8.19
CA GLY A 86 -4.66 11.16 8.19
C GLY A 86 -5.65 10.91 9.33
N ASN A 87 -6.94 11.02 9.01
CA ASN A 87 -8.03 10.78 9.97
C ASN A 87 -8.21 9.29 10.33
N ALA A 88 -7.51 8.35 9.69
CA ALA A 88 -7.62 6.93 10.04
C ALA A 88 -7.18 6.65 11.49
N ALA A 89 -6.38 7.53 12.09
CA ALA A 89 -6.02 7.47 13.50
C ALA A 89 -7.20 7.78 14.45
N LEU A 90 -8.20 8.53 13.98
CA LEU A 90 -9.40 8.89 14.77
C LEU A 90 -10.40 7.74 14.84
N PHE A 91 -10.31 6.77 13.92
CA PHE A 91 -11.21 5.61 13.94
C PHE A 91 -10.62 4.53 14.86
N PRO A 92 -11.31 4.20 15.97
CA PRO A 92 -10.84 3.14 16.84
C PRO A 92 -10.75 1.85 16.03
N ARG A 93 -9.58 1.20 16.06
CA ARG A 93 -9.44 -0.13 15.47
C ARG A 93 -10.39 -1.06 16.21
N THR A 94 -11.47 -1.47 15.54
CA THR A 94 -12.29 -2.60 15.96
C THR A 94 -11.38 -3.82 16.02
N ARG A 95 -10.87 -4.12 17.21
CA ARG A 95 -10.11 -5.35 17.46
C ARG A 95 -11.09 -6.49 17.25
N LYS A 96 -11.07 -7.06 16.05
CA LYS A 96 -11.87 -8.22 15.71
C LYS A 96 -11.44 -9.38 16.60
N GLY A 97 -12.26 -9.67 17.62
CA GLY A 97 -12.31 -10.94 18.31
C GLY A 97 -11.21 -11.21 19.34
N GLY A 98 -11.14 -10.39 20.40
CA GLY A 98 -10.89 -10.97 21.72
C GLY A 98 -12.26 -11.18 22.35
N ALA A 99 -12.68 -12.43 22.57
CA ALA A 99 -13.93 -12.77 23.23
C ALA A 99 -13.96 -12.11 24.62
N ARG A 100 -14.54 -10.91 24.73
CA ARG A 100 -14.92 -10.32 26.00
C ARG A 100 -16.39 -10.66 26.21
N LYS A 101 -16.59 -11.53 27.19
CA LYS A 101 -17.83 -11.79 27.92
C LYS A 101 -18.57 -10.46 28.11
N LEU A 102 -19.81 -10.39 27.64
CA LEU A 102 -20.69 -9.24 27.85
C LEU A 102 -20.82 -9.01 29.36
N GLU A 103 -20.34 -7.87 29.85
CA GLU A 103 -20.93 -7.21 31.01
C GLU A 103 -21.32 -5.82 30.58
N SER A 104 -22.63 -5.69 30.38
CA SER A 104 -23.34 -4.47 30.02
C SER A 104 -23.29 -3.52 31.22
N THR A 105 -22.47 -2.48 31.14
CA THR A 105 -22.64 -1.29 31.99
C THR A 105 -22.83 -0.08 31.08
N SER A 106 -24.09 0.36 31.01
CA SER A 106 -24.51 1.63 30.48
C SER A 106 -23.97 2.76 31.36
N SER A 107 -23.13 3.63 30.82
CA SER A 107 -22.98 4.98 31.36
C SER A 107 -22.95 6.03 30.26
N VAL A 108 -23.97 6.87 30.32
CA VAL A 108 -24.16 8.10 29.58
C VAL A 108 -23.19 9.13 30.15
N ALA A 109 -22.32 9.75 29.34
CA ALA A 109 -21.78 11.08 29.67
C ALA A 109 -21.12 11.80 28.48
N ALA A 110 -21.75 12.92 28.12
CA ALA A 110 -21.17 14.23 27.83
C ALA A 110 -20.15 14.37 26.68
N GLY A 111 -20.63 15.01 25.61
CA GLY A 111 -19.84 15.50 24.49
C GLY A 111 -18.76 16.49 24.91
N LYS A 112 -17.59 16.32 24.32
CA LYS A 112 -16.55 17.34 24.23
C LYS A 112 -16.22 17.54 22.75
N GLN A 113 -16.32 18.78 22.29
CA GLN A 113 -15.96 19.17 20.94
C GLN A 113 -14.44 19.03 20.73
N PRO A 114 -13.98 18.61 19.54
CA PRO A 114 -12.55 18.53 19.24
C PRO A 114 -12.00 19.91 18.83
N THR A 115 -11.01 20.39 19.57
CA THR A 115 -10.20 21.56 19.24
C THR A 115 -9.23 21.22 18.10
N LEU A 116 -9.32 21.94 16.98
CA LEU A 116 -8.42 21.81 15.84
C LEU A 116 -7.04 22.38 16.19
N ALA A 117 -6.06 21.50 16.43
CA ALA A 117 -4.66 21.89 16.55
C ALA A 117 -4.02 21.98 15.15
N HIS A 118 -3.54 23.17 14.82
CA HIS A 118 -2.79 23.47 13.60
C HIS A 118 -1.40 22.80 13.70
N GLN A 119 -1.11 21.84 12.83
CA GLN A 119 0.24 21.26 12.71
C GLN A 119 1.04 22.04 11.67
N GLU A 120 2.08 22.71 12.17
CA GLU A 120 3.11 23.40 11.41
C GLU A 120 4.02 22.36 10.74
N ALA A 121 4.15 22.43 9.41
CA ALA A 121 4.93 21.50 8.62
C ALA A 121 6.43 21.79 8.79
N THR A 122 7.12 20.97 9.57
CA THR A 122 8.59 21.01 9.67
C THR A 122 9.21 20.40 8.40
N PHE A 123 9.79 21.26 7.56
CA PHE A 123 10.58 20.85 6.39
C PHE A 123 11.84 20.08 6.84
N LEU A 124 11.91 18.79 6.48
CA LEU A 124 13.14 18.00 6.62
C LEU A 124 14.10 18.29 5.47
N ARG A 125 15.32 18.68 5.82
CA ARG A 125 16.47 18.92 4.94
C ARG A 125 16.90 17.62 4.24
N PRO A 126 17.23 17.65 2.94
CA PRO A 126 17.77 16.49 2.23
C PRO A 126 19.23 16.23 2.64
N THR A 127 19.50 15.01 3.10
CA THR A 127 20.84 14.47 3.36
C THR A 127 21.46 13.96 2.06
N THR A 128 22.74 14.30 1.86
CA THR A 128 23.58 13.89 0.74
C THR A 128 23.87 12.39 0.74
N PRO A 129 24.04 11.74 -0.43
CA PRO A 129 24.44 10.34 -0.51
C PRO A 129 25.96 10.17 -0.36
N PRO A 130 26.44 9.08 0.28
CA PRO A 130 27.85 8.73 0.27
C PRO A 130 28.23 8.01 -1.04
N THR A 131 29.27 8.53 -1.70
CA THR A 131 30.01 7.86 -2.78
C THR A 131 30.75 6.66 -2.21
N THR A 132 30.45 5.46 -2.70
CA THR A 132 31.25 4.26 -2.43
C THR A 132 31.70 3.68 -3.76
N MET A 133 33.00 3.81 -4.04
CA MET A 133 33.67 3.07 -5.10
C MET A 133 33.86 1.63 -4.63
N GLN A 134 33.47 0.65 -5.45
CA GLN A 134 33.92 -0.73 -5.28
C GLN A 134 34.60 -1.22 -6.56
N THR A 135 35.88 -1.51 -6.37
CA THR A 135 36.78 -2.22 -7.26
C THR A 135 36.32 -3.67 -7.39
N ILE A 136 36.18 -4.14 -8.63
CA ILE A 136 35.89 -5.53 -8.99
C ILE A 136 37.22 -6.30 -9.00
N ALA A 137 37.30 -7.39 -8.23
CA ALA A 137 38.28 -8.45 -8.42
C ALA A 137 37.53 -9.79 -8.57
N PRO A 138 37.94 -10.68 -9.48
CA PRO A 138 37.33 -11.99 -9.65
C PRO A 138 38.04 -13.01 -8.77
N ASN A 139 37.30 -13.90 -8.11
CA ASN A 139 37.82 -15.25 -7.83
C ASN A 139 36.74 -16.30 -7.57
N LEU A 140 37.11 -17.50 -8.02
CA LEU A 140 36.40 -18.75 -8.26
C LEU A 140 35.92 -19.49 -6.97
N PRO A 141 35.23 -20.66 -7.10
CA PRO A 141 34.28 -21.17 -6.12
C PRO A 141 34.90 -22.18 -5.14
N GLU A 142 34.34 -22.27 -3.93
CA GLU A 142 34.45 -23.47 -3.12
C GLU A 142 33.16 -23.87 -2.40
N VAL A 143 33.05 -25.19 -2.34
CA VAL A 143 32.01 -26.09 -1.83
C VAL A 143 31.86 -25.98 -0.32
N GLY A 144 30.63 -26.06 0.21
CA GLY A 144 30.43 -26.16 1.66
C GLY A 144 28.97 -26.28 2.11
N THR A 145 28.54 -27.51 2.33
CA THR A 145 27.24 -27.98 2.83
C THR A 145 26.87 -27.47 4.23
N SER A 146 25.61 -27.04 4.44
CA SER A 146 24.81 -27.53 5.59
C SER A 146 23.32 -27.24 5.39
N GLU A 147 22.53 -28.32 5.41
CA GLU A 147 21.08 -28.31 5.27
C GLU A 147 20.39 -27.77 6.52
N LYS A 148 19.67 -26.65 6.39
CA LYS A 148 18.52 -26.35 7.26
C LYS A 148 17.27 -26.25 6.39
N ARG A 149 16.63 -27.40 6.24
CA ARG A 149 15.37 -27.60 5.50
C ARG A 149 14.26 -26.73 6.10
N ARG A 150 14.08 -25.53 5.56
CA ARG A 150 12.85 -24.76 5.71
C ARG A 150 11.75 -25.48 4.91
N PRO A 151 10.56 -25.75 5.48
CA PRO A 151 9.48 -26.39 4.75
C PRO A 151 9.10 -25.50 3.57
N LYS A 152 9.32 -26.03 2.35
CA LYS A 152 8.94 -25.39 1.10
C LYS A 152 7.42 -25.21 1.14
N LYS A 153 6.96 -23.96 1.23
CA LYS A 153 5.56 -23.58 1.10
C LYS A 153 5.10 -23.87 -0.33
N LYS A 154 4.83 -25.14 -0.63
CA LYS A 154 4.13 -25.52 -1.85
C LYS A 154 2.70 -24.95 -1.76
N GLY A 155 2.34 -24.12 -2.73
CA GLY A 155 0.95 -23.92 -3.17
C GLY A 155 0.04 -23.14 -2.24
N GLY A 156 0.34 -21.87 -1.92
CA GLY A 156 -0.62 -20.99 -1.24
C GLY A 156 -1.98 -20.90 -1.98
N LEU A 157 -1.97 -20.97 -3.31
CA LEU A 157 -3.18 -20.98 -4.14
C LEU A 157 -3.93 -22.32 -4.03
N GLN A 158 -3.22 -23.45 -4.06
CA GLN A 158 -3.83 -24.78 -4.00
C GLN A 158 -4.51 -25.03 -2.65
N SER A 159 -3.86 -24.63 -1.55
CA SER A 159 -4.47 -24.67 -0.20
C SER A 159 -5.67 -23.74 -0.07
N MET A 160 -5.71 -22.62 -0.81
CA MET A 160 -6.85 -21.71 -0.81
C MET A 160 -8.05 -22.30 -1.58
N LEU A 161 -7.80 -22.95 -2.72
CA LEU A 161 -8.84 -23.61 -3.52
C LEU A 161 -9.44 -24.82 -2.78
N GLU A 162 -8.62 -25.60 -2.07
CA GLU A 162 -9.11 -26.70 -1.21
C GLU A 162 -10.04 -26.19 -0.11
N ARG A 163 -9.69 -25.09 0.57
CA ARG A 163 -10.58 -24.48 1.58
C ARG A 163 -11.88 -23.95 0.99
N ASN A 164 -11.87 -23.42 -0.22
CA ASN A 164 -13.11 -22.97 -0.87
C ASN A 164 -14.03 -24.15 -1.21
N ARG A 165 -13.46 -25.24 -1.74
CA ARG A 165 -14.23 -26.47 -2.01
C ARG A 165 -14.83 -27.07 -0.74
N GLU A 166 -14.09 -27.04 0.38
CA GLU A 166 -14.59 -27.50 1.68
C GLU A 166 -15.70 -26.62 2.26
N ARG A 167 -15.67 -25.30 2.02
CA ARG A 167 -16.75 -24.40 2.45
C ARG A 167 -18.02 -24.62 1.64
N GLU A 168 -17.91 -24.78 0.32
CA GLU A 168 -19.06 -25.05 -0.54
C GLU A 168 -19.72 -26.39 -0.21
N SER A 169 -18.95 -27.43 0.12
CA SER A 169 -19.54 -28.72 0.51
C SER A 169 -20.28 -28.64 1.85
N LYS A 170 -19.74 -27.89 2.82
CA LYS A 170 -20.41 -27.65 4.11
C LYS A 170 -21.69 -26.82 3.96
N GLU A 171 -21.71 -25.81 3.08
CA GLU A 171 -22.92 -25.04 2.79
C GLU A 171 -23.98 -25.85 2.04
N LYS A 172 -23.56 -26.77 1.15
CA LYS A 172 -24.50 -27.69 0.49
C LYS A 172 -25.11 -28.67 1.49
N GLN A 173 -24.30 -29.23 2.39
CA GLN A 173 -24.78 -30.14 3.43
C GLN A 173 -25.72 -29.45 4.43
N SER A 174 -25.43 -28.20 4.83
CA SER A 174 -26.30 -27.45 5.74
C SER A 174 -27.63 -27.03 5.11
N LYS A 175 -27.68 -26.84 3.78
CA LYS A 175 -28.93 -26.56 3.04
C LYS A 175 -29.82 -27.79 2.85
N THR A 176 -29.27 -29.01 2.90
CA THR A 176 -30.04 -30.27 2.87
C THR A 176 -30.46 -30.78 4.24
N GLY A 177 -30.16 -30.05 5.32
CA GLY A 177 -30.72 -30.36 6.64
C GLY A 177 -32.26 -30.25 6.62
N PRO A 178 -33.00 -31.15 7.28
CA PRO A 178 -34.48 -31.17 7.27
C PRO A 178 -35.17 -29.99 8.00
N GLY A 179 -34.47 -28.87 8.20
CA GLY A 179 -34.93 -27.69 8.93
C GLY A 179 -35.31 -26.48 8.05
N GLY A 180 -35.53 -26.69 6.74
CA GLY A 180 -36.08 -25.67 5.84
C GLY A 180 -37.61 -25.56 5.97
N LEU A 181 -38.18 -24.49 5.41
CA LEU A 181 -39.61 -24.09 5.40
C LEU A 181 -40.66 -25.22 5.36
N ALA A 182 -40.33 -26.40 4.86
CA ALA A 182 -41.15 -27.60 4.94
C ALA A 182 -41.60 -27.95 6.37
N MET A 183 -40.76 -27.73 7.40
CA MET A 183 -41.15 -27.98 8.79
C MET A 183 -42.28 -27.06 9.30
N PHE A 184 -42.44 -25.87 8.71
CA PHE A 184 -43.51 -24.94 9.08
C PHE A 184 -44.86 -25.30 8.47
N LEU A 185 -44.89 -26.10 7.40
CA LEU A 185 -46.13 -26.51 6.75
C LEU A 185 -46.70 -27.83 7.30
N SER A 186 -45.89 -28.62 8.02
CA SER A 186 -46.31 -29.90 8.60
C SER A 186 -47.04 -29.79 9.97
N THR A 187 -47.25 -28.59 10.49
CA THR A 187 -47.88 -28.33 11.81
C THR A 187 -49.29 -27.69 11.73
N LEU A 188 -49.91 -27.69 10.55
CA LEU A 188 -51.33 -27.34 10.35
C LEU A 188 -52.12 -28.61 10.03
#